data_AF-V5I5X1-F1
#
_entry.id   AF-V5I5X1-F1
#
_cell.length_a   1.000
_cell.length_b   1.000
_cell.length_c   1.000
_cell.angle_alpha   90.00
_cell.angle_beta   90.00
_cell.angle_gamma   90.00
#
_symmetry.space_group_name_H-M   'P 1'
#
loop_
_entity.id
_entity.type
_entity.pdbx_description
1 polymer ?
#
loop_
_entity_poly.entity_id
_entity_poly.type
_entity_poly.pdbx_seq_one_letter_code
_entity_poly.pdbx_strand_id
1 'polypeptide(L)'
;MAATLAAPPSPENILRSFNEILDLRKAYAWDYDQIFNFLNHVTANGYMYDIPDDRVQDLRHMVNEIQMLCPPHGTMFASPDLKPNQTIARTLNPEWDPANLSRSSKYLLREFIHDRIPFWGLFDILGLFLSSIGLAPSSAATRNFYLPLTAMYAKWCTTLGNLKPTMFNCTWIATGQDRGRFFLGASLKGYSAPLTIGPWASMEKAAWFSLIDDEAMAMSGYTMNDCPEMRLTGNRVAFGNCAETYPLLHILKRTDPATVHGIALHVRGVIPPAYEDNLSGEIWTNVRRLCANCEELVRMWGGHVANFEPFADAIGAPP
;
A
#
# COMPACT_ATOMS: atom_id res chain seq x y z
N MET A 1 -29.35 -23.94 34.81
CA MET A 1 -29.34 -23.16 33.55
C MET A 1 -28.07 -23.53 32.82
N ALA A 2 -28.17 -24.33 31.75
CA ALA A 2 -27.03 -24.65 30.90
C ALA A 2 -26.73 -23.42 30.03
N ALA A 3 -25.53 -22.88 30.15
CA ALA A 3 -25.04 -21.86 29.24
C ALA A 3 -24.97 -22.48 27.84
N THR A 4 -25.79 -21.97 26.92
CA THR A 4 -25.71 -22.32 25.51
C THR A 4 -24.38 -21.76 25.00
N LEU A 5 -23.38 -22.62 24.82
CA LEU A 5 -22.17 -22.27 24.10
C LEU A 5 -22.60 -21.84 22.70
N ALA A 6 -22.44 -20.56 22.39
CA ALA A 6 -22.63 -20.06 21.04
C ALA A 6 -21.77 -20.89 20.09
N ALA A 7 -22.37 -21.36 18.99
CA ALA A 7 -21.61 -22.05 17.96
C ALA A 7 -20.41 -21.19 17.55
N PRO A 8 -19.22 -21.76 17.33
CA PRO A 8 -18.10 -20.99 16.83
C PRO A 8 -18.53 -20.28 15.54
N PRO A 9 -18.17 -19.01 15.35
CA PRO A 9 -18.55 -18.28 14.15
C PRO A 9 -18.08 -19.07 12.92
N SER A 10 -19.00 -19.29 11.97
CA SER A 10 -18.68 -19.92 10.70
C SER A 10 -17.60 -19.10 9.98
N PRO A 11 -16.62 -19.75 9.33
CA PRO A 11 -15.62 -19.04 8.54
C PRO A 11 -16.29 -18.10 7.53
N GLU A 12 -15.78 -16.89 7.37
CA GLU A 12 -16.28 -15.95 6.37
C GLU A 12 -16.14 -16.53 4.97
N ASN A 13 -17.07 -16.22 4.07
CA ASN A 13 -16.93 -16.61 2.67
C ASN A 13 -15.98 -15.66 1.94
N ILE A 14 -14.67 -15.88 2.07
CA ILE A 14 -13.66 -15.07 1.37
C ILE A 14 -13.83 -15.22 -0.14
N LEU A 15 -14.08 -14.10 -0.81
CA LEU A 15 -14.28 -14.01 -2.23
C LEU A 15 -12.94 -14.17 -2.96
N ARG A 16 -13.01 -14.69 -4.18
CA ARG A 16 -11.86 -14.71 -5.07
C ARG A 16 -11.70 -13.34 -5.72
N SER A 17 -10.46 -13.02 -6.11
CA SER A 17 -10.11 -11.77 -6.78
C SER A 17 -9.78 -12.00 -8.24
N PHE A 18 -9.83 -10.91 -9.02
CA PHE A 18 -9.33 -10.84 -10.39
C PHE A 18 -10.03 -11.87 -11.30
N ASN A 19 -11.32 -11.66 -11.50
CA ASN A 19 -12.21 -12.52 -12.29
C ASN A 19 -12.32 -13.97 -11.77
N GLU A 20 -12.47 -14.13 -10.44
CA GLU A 20 -12.60 -15.45 -9.77
C GLU A 20 -11.38 -16.39 -9.91
N ILE A 21 -10.24 -15.88 -10.41
CA ILE A 21 -9.03 -16.66 -10.65
C ILE A 21 -8.20 -16.80 -9.37
N LEU A 22 -8.03 -15.72 -8.61
CA LEU A 22 -7.14 -15.69 -7.46
C LEU A 22 -7.89 -16.00 -6.16
N ASP A 23 -7.59 -17.13 -5.54
CA ASP A 23 -8.03 -17.45 -4.18
C ASP A 23 -7.16 -16.71 -3.16
N LEU A 24 -7.69 -15.65 -2.54
CA LEU A 24 -6.95 -14.79 -1.61
C LEU A 24 -6.40 -15.55 -0.40
N ARG A 25 -7.08 -16.62 0.07
CA ARG A 25 -6.60 -17.42 1.21
C ARG A 25 -5.34 -18.19 0.86
N LYS A 26 -5.35 -18.83 -0.31
CA LYS A 26 -4.18 -19.58 -0.81
C LYS A 26 -3.05 -18.63 -1.17
N ALA A 27 -3.41 -17.54 -1.86
CA ALA A 27 -2.48 -16.52 -2.31
C ALA A 27 -1.75 -15.82 -1.16
N TYR A 28 -2.40 -15.68 -0.01
CA TYR A 28 -1.77 -15.11 1.18
C TYR A 28 -0.44 -15.78 1.51
N ALA A 29 -0.38 -17.11 1.49
CA ALA A 29 0.82 -17.86 1.89
C ALA A 29 1.83 -18.12 0.76
N TRP A 30 1.68 -17.45 -0.39
CA TRP A 30 2.54 -17.68 -1.54
C TRP A 30 3.99 -17.29 -1.30
N ASP A 31 4.88 -18.11 -1.87
CA ASP A 31 6.30 -17.82 -1.95
C ASP A 31 6.63 -16.87 -3.12
N TYR A 32 7.91 -16.54 -3.24
CA TYR A 32 8.43 -15.63 -4.26
C TYR A 32 8.07 -16.07 -5.69
N ASP A 33 8.23 -17.35 -6.01
CA ASP A 33 8.02 -17.89 -7.36
C ASP A 33 6.53 -17.93 -7.70
N GLN A 34 5.69 -18.32 -6.75
CA GLN A 34 4.23 -18.30 -6.92
C GLN A 34 3.71 -16.90 -7.20
N ILE A 35 4.21 -15.89 -6.50
CA ILE A 35 3.84 -14.48 -6.74
C ILE A 35 4.24 -14.07 -8.17
N PHE A 36 5.50 -14.29 -8.58
CA PHE A 36 5.93 -13.89 -9.93
C PHE A 36 5.26 -14.69 -11.04
N ASN A 37 4.96 -15.97 -10.82
CA ASN A 37 4.19 -16.76 -11.76
C ASN A 37 2.81 -16.15 -11.98
N PHE A 38 2.14 -15.66 -10.93
CA PHE A 38 0.87 -14.95 -11.07
C PHE A 38 1.03 -13.61 -11.80
N LEU A 39 2.00 -12.77 -11.42
CA LEU A 39 2.25 -11.49 -12.09
C LEU A 39 2.49 -11.67 -13.61
N ASN A 40 3.31 -12.66 -13.97
CA ASN A 40 3.58 -13.03 -15.36
C ASN A 40 2.35 -13.62 -16.05
N HIS A 41 1.56 -14.44 -15.35
CA HIS A 41 0.33 -15.02 -15.89
C HIS A 41 -0.70 -13.93 -16.27
N VAL A 42 -0.86 -12.90 -15.43
CA VAL A 42 -1.73 -11.74 -15.72
C VAL A 42 -1.28 -11.03 -17.00
N THR A 43 0.02 -10.75 -17.15
CA THR A 43 0.54 -10.01 -18.31
C THR A 43 0.65 -10.85 -19.60
N ALA A 44 0.56 -12.18 -19.49
CA ALA A 44 0.50 -13.10 -20.62
C ALA A 44 -0.94 -13.43 -21.03
N ASN A 45 -1.89 -13.38 -20.09
CA ASN A 45 -3.28 -13.81 -20.30
C ASN A 45 -4.28 -12.72 -19.88
N GLY A 46 -4.02 -11.46 -20.24
CA GLY A 46 -4.84 -10.31 -19.82
C GLY A 46 -6.35 -10.47 -20.07
N TYR A 47 -6.71 -11.15 -21.17
CA TYR A 47 -8.10 -11.48 -21.51
C TYR A 47 -8.83 -12.32 -20.44
N MET A 48 -8.12 -13.14 -19.66
CA MET A 48 -8.74 -13.91 -18.56
C MET A 48 -9.14 -13.02 -17.39
N TYR A 49 -8.59 -11.81 -17.31
CA TYR A 49 -8.78 -10.85 -16.23
C TYR A 49 -9.62 -9.64 -16.67
N ASP A 50 -10.22 -9.69 -17.87
CA ASP A 50 -10.94 -8.58 -18.50
C ASP A 50 -10.08 -7.31 -18.69
N ILE A 51 -8.77 -7.50 -18.90
CA ILE A 51 -7.82 -6.40 -19.10
C ILE A 51 -7.69 -6.11 -20.60
N PRO A 52 -7.95 -4.86 -21.05
CA PRO A 52 -7.72 -4.43 -22.43
C PRO A 52 -6.25 -4.59 -22.86
N ASP A 53 -6.00 -4.93 -24.13
CA ASP A 53 -4.64 -5.20 -24.64
C ASP A 53 -3.67 -4.02 -24.46
N ASP A 54 -4.15 -2.77 -24.59
CA ASP A 54 -3.36 -1.56 -24.36
C ASP A 54 -2.92 -1.44 -22.89
N ARG A 55 -3.73 -1.92 -21.95
CA ARG A 55 -3.41 -1.94 -20.51
C ARG A 55 -2.48 -3.09 -20.11
N VAL A 56 -2.45 -4.19 -20.88
CA VAL A 56 -1.53 -5.31 -20.62
C VAL A 56 -0.06 -4.88 -20.76
N GLN A 57 0.24 -3.98 -21.69
CA GLN A 57 1.60 -3.46 -21.85
C GLN A 57 2.07 -2.67 -20.62
N ASP A 58 1.22 -1.82 -20.06
CA ASP A 58 1.51 -1.07 -18.82
C ASP A 58 1.79 -2.02 -17.66
N LEU A 59 0.96 -3.05 -17.50
CA LEU A 59 1.16 -4.09 -16.48
C LEU A 59 2.49 -4.83 -16.66
N ARG A 60 2.89 -5.12 -17.91
CA ARG A 60 4.20 -5.73 -18.20
C ARG A 60 5.35 -4.82 -17.78
N HIS A 61 5.24 -3.51 -17.98
CA HIS A 61 6.24 -2.56 -17.49
C HIS A 61 6.32 -2.59 -15.96
N MET A 62 5.18 -2.58 -15.26
CA MET A 62 5.15 -2.69 -13.79
C MET A 62 5.80 -3.98 -13.29
N VAL A 63 5.55 -5.14 -13.95
CA VAL A 63 6.21 -6.42 -13.57
C VAL A 63 7.73 -6.32 -13.72
N ASN A 64 8.21 -5.73 -14.82
CA ASN A 64 9.66 -5.51 -15.00
C ASN A 64 10.24 -4.60 -13.90
N GLU A 65 9.54 -3.54 -13.52
CA GLU A 65 9.96 -2.64 -12.45
C GLU A 65 10.00 -3.31 -11.08
N ILE A 66 9.00 -4.14 -10.77
CA ILE A 66 8.97 -5.00 -9.59
C ILE A 66 10.20 -5.93 -9.59
N GLN A 67 10.49 -6.60 -10.71
CA GLN A 67 11.67 -7.48 -10.82
C GLN A 67 13.00 -6.72 -10.63
N MET A 68 13.11 -5.50 -11.18
CA MET A 68 14.31 -4.67 -11.01
C MET A 68 14.56 -4.30 -9.54
N LEU A 69 13.50 -4.12 -8.75
CA LEU A 69 13.57 -3.71 -7.34
C LEU A 69 13.58 -4.88 -6.35
N CYS A 70 13.28 -6.10 -6.79
CA CYS A 70 13.21 -7.26 -5.91
C CYS A 70 14.61 -7.80 -5.51
N PRO A 71 14.81 -8.18 -4.24
CA PRO A 71 15.93 -9.00 -3.81
C PRO A 71 15.84 -10.45 -4.36
N PRO A 72 16.95 -11.20 -4.32
CA PRO A 72 18.30 -10.73 -4.03
C PRO A 72 19.02 -10.19 -5.29
N HIS A 73 18.42 -10.32 -6.47
CA HIS A 73 19.10 -10.14 -7.77
C HIS A 73 18.55 -9.03 -8.66
N GLY A 74 17.51 -8.31 -8.24
CA GLY A 74 16.97 -7.18 -8.99
C GLY A 74 18.06 -6.18 -9.34
N THR A 75 18.10 -5.76 -10.61
CA THR A 75 19.19 -4.96 -11.16
C THR A 75 19.34 -3.60 -10.48
N MET A 76 18.24 -3.04 -9.96
CA MET A 76 18.23 -1.79 -9.18
C MET A 76 18.34 -2.04 -7.68
N PHE A 77 17.98 -3.23 -7.21
CA PHE A 77 18.17 -3.65 -5.82
C PHE A 77 19.64 -3.92 -5.47
N ALA A 78 20.29 -4.78 -6.27
CA ALA A 78 21.62 -5.34 -6.00
C ALA A 78 22.76 -4.69 -6.80
N SER A 79 22.51 -3.53 -7.41
CA SER A 79 23.53 -2.80 -8.17
C SER A 79 24.80 -2.59 -7.33
N PRO A 80 26.00 -2.95 -7.83
CA PRO A 80 27.26 -2.80 -7.11
C PRO A 80 27.52 -1.38 -6.62
N ASP A 81 27.12 -0.38 -7.41
CA ASP A 81 27.36 1.04 -7.14
C ASP A 81 26.32 1.64 -6.16
N LEU A 82 25.20 0.95 -5.94
CA LEU A 82 24.08 1.42 -5.12
C LEU A 82 24.01 0.68 -3.78
N LYS A 83 25.02 0.85 -2.91
CA LYS A 83 25.03 0.28 -1.54
C LYS A 83 24.61 1.27 -0.44
N PRO A 84 23.70 0.87 0.47
CA PRO A 84 23.20 -0.50 0.69
C PRO A 84 22.10 -0.91 -0.31
N ASN A 85 21.87 -2.22 -0.46
CA ASN A 85 20.77 -2.74 -1.29
C ASN A 85 19.42 -2.28 -0.71
N GLN A 86 18.52 -1.82 -1.57
CA GLN A 86 17.21 -1.30 -1.18
C GLN A 86 16.20 -1.49 -2.31
N THR A 87 14.94 -1.64 -1.93
CA THR A 87 13.78 -1.79 -2.82
C THR A 87 13.23 -0.44 -3.32
N ILE A 88 14.05 0.61 -3.32
CA ILE A 88 13.71 1.96 -3.77
C ILE A 88 14.59 2.32 -4.97
N ALA A 89 13.94 2.78 -6.03
CA ALA A 89 14.57 3.16 -7.26
C ALA A 89 15.44 4.41 -7.08
N ARG A 90 16.74 4.28 -7.39
CA ARG A 90 17.70 5.37 -7.20
C ARG A 90 18.86 5.31 -8.18
N THR A 91 19.54 6.43 -8.36
CA THR A 91 20.81 6.56 -9.10
C THR A 91 21.84 7.28 -8.24
N LEU A 92 23.12 7.23 -8.63
CA LEU A 92 24.16 8.03 -7.96
C LEU A 92 23.91 9.53 -8.18
N ASN A 93 24.11 10.30 -7.13
CA ASN A 93 24.13 11.75 -7.21
C ASN A 93 25.54 12.23 -7.63
N PRO A 94 25.71 12.85 -8.80
CA PRO A 94 27.01 13.37 -9.23
C PRO A 94 27.53 14.51 -8.34
N GLU A 95 26.66 15.16 -7.57
CA GLU A 95 27.00 16.24 -6.63
C GLU A 95 27.23 15.74 -5.20
N TRP A 96 27.35 14.42 -5.01
CA TRP A 96 27.60 13.84 -3.69
C TRP A 96 29.04 14.14 -3.24
N ASP A 97 29.15 14.73 -2.04
CA ASP A 97 30.43 14.98 -1.38
C ASP A 97 30.52 14.14 -0.09
N PRO A 98 31.29 13.04 -0.06
CA PRO A 98 31.44 12.22 1.14
C PRO A 98 32.16 12.95 2.28
N ALA A 99 32.84 14.08 2.03
CA ALA A 99 33.43 14.92 3.08
C ALA A 99 32.39 15.85 3.74
N ASN A 100 31.22 16.04 3.13
CA ASN A 100 30.16 16.90 3.64
C ASN A 100 28.78 16.22 3.56
N LEU A 101 28.56 15.27 4.47
CA LEU A 101 27.39 14.39 4.49
C LEU A 101 26.04 15.14 4.66
N SER A 102 26.03 16.40 5.09
CA SER A 102 24.79 17.17 5.26
C SER A 102 24.37 17.94 4.01
N ARG A 103 25.27 18.12 3.03
CA ARG A 103 25.04 18.97 1.86
C ARG A 103 24.05 18.39 0.86
N SER A 104 24.21 17.11 0.52
CA SER A 104 23.42 16.40 -0.46
C SER A 104 23.30 14.93 -0.06
N SER A 105 22.44 14.13 -0.68
CA SER A 105 22.49 12.67 -0.49
C SER A 105 23.38 12.02 -1.54
N LYS A 106 23.93 10.85 -1.21
CA LYS A 106 24.63 9.98 -2.16
C LYS A 106 23.76 9.59 -3.37
N TYR A 107 22.45 9.55 -3.19
CA TYR A 107 21.51 9.05 -4.18
C TYR A 107 20.51 10.10 -4.62
N LEU A 108 20.05 9.99 -5.87
CA LEU A 108 18.86 10.67 -6.37
C LEU A 108 17.76 9.63 -6.56
N LEU A 109 16.51 10.02 -6.34
CA LEU A 109 15.37 9.16 -6.65
C LEU A 109 15.25 8.98 -8.16
N ARG A 110 14.96 7.74 -8.57
CA ARG A 110 14.59 7.43 -9.95
C ARG A 110 13.10 7.13 -9.99
N GLU A 111 12.40 7.86 -10.83
CA GLU A 111 10.95 7.77 -10.94
C GLU A 111 10.54 6.72 -11.98
N PHE A 112 9.51 5.95 -11.64
CA PHE A 112 8.67 5.25 -12.59
C PHE A 112 7.35 6.03 -12.70
N ILE A 113 7.03 6.54 -13.89
CA ILE A 113 5.83 7.36 -14.08
C ILE A 113 4.70 6.49 -14.60
N HIS A 114 3.62 6.38 -13.82
CA HIS A 114 2.39 5.70 -14.21
C HIS A 114 1.20 6.64 -14.00
N ASP A 115 0.41 6.86 -15.06
CA ASP A 115 -0.72 7.80 -15.04
C ASP A 115 -0.35 9.19 -14.46
N ARG A 116 0.81 9.69 -14.90
CA ARG A 116 1.42 10.98 -14.48
C ARG A 116 1.75 11.08 -13.00
N ILE A 117 1.71 9.99 -12.26
CA ILE A 117 2.11 9.92 -10.85
C ILE A 117 3.46 9.19 -10.78
N PRO A 118 4.46 9.76 -10.09
CA PRO A 118 5.73 9.09 -9.87
C PRO A 118 5.60 8.00 -8.80
N PHE A 119 6.29 6.89 -9.03
CA PHE A 119 6.46 5.75 -8.13
C PHE A 119 7.95 5.47 -7.94
N TRP A 120 8.35 5.08 -6.73
CA TRP A 120 9.75 4.85 -6.39
C TRP A 120 10.03 3.50 -5.76
N GLY A 121 9.09 2.97 -4.96
CA GLY A 121 9.30 1.76 -4.17
C GLY A 121 8.66 0.51 -4.78
N LEU A 122 9.26 -0.65 -4.48
CA LEU A 122 8.73 -1.97 -4.84
C LEU A 122 7.26 -2.13 -4.43
N PHE A 123 6.94 -1.75 -3.20
CA PHE A 123 5.61 -1.94 -2.65
C PHE A 123 4.59 -1.04 -3.33
N ASP A 124 4.96 0.21 -3.67
CA ASP A 124 4.06 1.13 -4.36
C ASP A 124 3.68 0.59 -5.75
N ILE A 125 4.66 0.07 -6.50
CA ILE A 125 4.43 -0.50 -7.83
C ILE A 125 3.64 -1.82 -7.74
N LEU A 126 3.91 -2.66 -6.72
CA LEU A 126 3.10 -3.86 -6.47
C LEU A 126 1.64 -3.50 -6.16
N GLY A 127 1.44 -2.49 -5.32
CA GLY A 127 0.12 -1.96 -4.99
C GLY A 127 -0.61 -1.45 -6.24
N LEU A 128 0.07 -0.66 -7.06
CA LEU A 128 -0.43 -0.17 -8.35
C LEU A 128 -0.79 -1.31 -9.30
N PHE A 129 0.08 -2.32 -9.46
CA PHE A 129 -0.15 -3.46 -10.33
C PHE A 129 -1.44 -4.18 -9.95
N LEU A 130 -1.55 -4.59 -8.69
CA LEU A 130 -2.74 -5.32 -8.19
C LEU A 130 -4.02 -4.48 -8.31
N SER A 131 -3.92 -3.18 -8.09
CA SER A 131 -5.03 -2.23 -8.22
C SER A 131 -5.44 -1.95 -9.67
N SER A 132 -4.63 -2.40 -10.63
CA SER A 132 -4.84 -2.20 -12.07
C SER A 132 -5.35 -3.44 -12.81
N ILE A 133 -5.46 -4.60 -12.14
CA ILE A 133 -5.92 -5.86 -12.76
C ILE A 133 -7.43 -5.86 -13.01
N GLY A 134 -8.23 -5.30 -12.08
CA GLY A 134 -9.68 -5.30 -12.22
C GLY A 134 -10.40 -4.80 -10.97
N LEU A 135 -11.74 -4.78 -11.05
CA LEU A 135 -12.62 -4.35 -9.97
C LEU A 135 -12.81 -5.46 -8.93
N ALA A 136 -13.17 -5.07 -7.71
CA ALA A 136 -13.68 -5.98 -6.69
C ALA A 136 -15.01 -6.61 -7.14
N PRO A 137 -15.30 -7.86 -6.73
CA PRO A 137 -16.61 -8.48 -6.97
C PRO A 137 -17.78 -7.64 -6.43
N SER A 138 -18.97 -7.76 -7.02
CA SER A 138 -20.14 -6.95 -6.64
C SER A 138 -20.61 -7.16 -5.19
N SER A 139 -20.31 -8.31 -4.60
CA SER A 139 -20.58 -8.66 -3.19
C SER A 139 -19.41 -8.37 -2.25
N ALA A 140 -18.35 -7.72 -2.75
CA ALA A 140 -17.19 -7.36 -1.96
C ALA A 140 -17.56 -6.40 -0.83
N ALA A 141 -17.08 -6.76 0.35
CA ALA A 141 -17.17 -6.02 1.59
C ALA A 141 -15.82 -6.08 2.30
N THR A 142 -15.69 -5.30 3.37
CA THR A 142 -14.46 -5.25 4.18
C THR A 142 -14.01 -6.63 4.61
N ARG A 143 -14.94 -7.49 5.04
CA ARG A 143 -14.63 -8.79 5.67
C ARG A 143 -14.26 -9.90 4.70
N ASN A 144 -14.92 -9.92 3.56
CA ASN A 144 -14.86 -11.04 2.61
C ASN A 144 -13.94 -10.74 1.41
N PHE A 145 -13.50 -9.49 1.23
CA PHE A 145 -12.65 -9.09 0.12
C PHE A 145 -11.55 -8.10 0.50
N TYR A 146 -11.87 -6.89 0.97
CA TYR A 146 -10.86 -5.82 1.09
C TYR A 146 -9.81 -6.09 2.18
N LEU A 147 -10.21 -6.57 3.36
CA LEU A 147 -9.25 -6.99 4.40
C LEU A 147 -8.43 -8.23 3.98
N PRO A 148 -9.05 -9.31 3.44
CA PRO A 148 -8.28 -10.42 2.86
C PRO A 148 -7.27 -10.00 1.79
N LEU A 149 -7.68 -9.12 0.88
CA LEU A 149 -6.82 -8.58 -0.18
C LEU A 149 -5.67 -7.76 0.42
N THR A 150 -5.96 -6.91 1.40
CA THR A 150 -4.94 -6.12 2.11
C THR A 150 -3.94 -7.02 2.82
N ALA A 151 -4.42 -8.08 3.49
CA ALA A 151 -3.57 -9.04 4.18
C ALA A 151 -2.70 -9.85 3.21
N MET A 152 -3.26 -10.30 2.08
CA MET A 152 -2.50 -10.97 1.01
C MET A 152 -1.42 -10.05 0.45
N TYR A 153 -1.78 -8.82 0.06
CA TYR A 153 -0.84 -7.83 -0.44
C TYR A 153 0.27 -7.53 0.57
N ALA A 154 -0.08 -7.37 1.85
CA ALA A 154 0.87 -7.17 2.92
C ALA A 154 1.84 -8.34 3.07
N LYS A 155 1.34 -9.57 2.99
CA LYS A 155 2.18 -10.78 3.02
C LYS A 155 3.12 -10.82 1.82
N TRP A 156 2.62 -10.53 0.61
CA TRP A 156 3.45 -10.44 -0.59
C TRP A 156 4.54 -9.37 -0.48
N CYS A 157 4.24 -8.20 0.09
CA CYS A 157 5.26 -7.19 0.38
C CYS A 157 6.36 -7.75 1.30
N THR A 158 5.99 -8.50 2.34
CA THR A 158 6.99 -9.11 3.24
C THR A 158 7.77 -10.26 2.61
N THR A 159 7.20 -10.95 1.63
CA THR A 159 7.86 -12.03 0.87
C THR A 159 8.83 -11.47 -0.17
N LEU A 160 8.42 -10.42 -0.90
CA LEU A 160 9.21 -9.82 -1.96
C LEU A 160 10.23 -8.80 -1.45
N GLY A 161 10.00 -8.12 -0.33
CA GLY A 161 10.88 -7.07 0.16
C GLY A 161 12.02 -7.56 1.06
N ASN A 162 13.16 -6.87 1.07
CA ASN A 162 14.17 -7.04 2.13
C ASN A 162 13.81 -6.28 3.42
N LEU A 163 12.99 -5.25 3.30
CA LEU A 163 12.38 -4.50 4.40
C LEU A 163 10.91 -4.89 4.51
N LYS A 164 10.36 -4.82 5.73
CA LYS A 164 8.95 -5.09 6.00
C LYS A 164 8.22 -3.76 6.23
N PRO A 165 7.25 -3.39 5.38
CA PRO A 165 6.39 -2.25 5.68
C PRO A 165 5.67 -2.46 7.01
N THR A 166 5.44 -1.38 7.74
CA THR A 166 4.77 -1.40 9.05
C THR A 166 3.26 -1.29 8.92
N MET A 167 2.79 -0.55 7.91
CA MET A 167 1.38 -0.31 7.64
C MET A 167 1.07 -0.66 6.18
N PHE A 168 -0.14 -1.15 5.97
CA PHE A 168 -0.72 -1.46 4.66
C PHE A 168 -2.12 -0.86 4.60
N ASN A 169 -2.59 -0.50 3.42
CA ASN A 169 -3.91 0.07 3.22
C ASN A 169 -4.57 -0.49 1.96
N CYS A 170 -5.89 -0.60 2.00
CA CYS A 170 -6.74 -0.66 0.83
C CYS A 170 -7.80 0.44 0.94
N THR A 171 -7.93 1.27 -0.10
CA THR A 171 -8.97 2.29 -0.24
C THR A 171 -9.81 1.94 -1.45
N TRP A 172 -11.14 2.03 -1.36
CA TRP A 172 -12.05 1.64 -2.45
C TRP A 172 -13.28 2.53 -2.55
N ILE A 173 -13.94 2.45 -3.70
CA ILE A 173 -15.21 3.13 -3.99
C ILE A 173 -16.34 2.17 -3.61
N ALA A 174 -17.11 2.51 -2.58
CA ALA A 174 -18.15 1.64 -2.03
C ALA A 174 -19.46 1.69 -2.83
N THR A 175 -19.78 2.82 -3.45
CA THR A 175 -21.05 3.07 -4.16
C THR A 175 -20.84 3.92 -5.42
N GLY A 176 -21.81 3.91 -6.33
CA GLY A 176 -21.77 4.70 -7.56
C GLY A 176 -21.20 3.96 -8.78
N GLN A 177 -20.83 4.73 -9.82
CA GLN A 177 -20.46 4.22 -11.14
C GLN A 177 -19.19 3.36 -11.13
N ASP A 178 -18.19 3.73 -10.31
CA ASP A 178 -16.90 3.05 -10.23
C ASP A 178 -16.81 2.12 -9.00
N ARG A 179 -17.96 1.67 -8.48
CA ARG A 179 -18.02 0.79 -7.32
C ARG A 179 -17.13 -0.44 -7.50
N GLY A 180 -16.35 -0.75 -6.47
CA GLY A 180 -15.42 -1.87 -6.47
C GLY A 180 -14.04 -1.53 -7.00
N ARG A 181 -13.81 -0.34 -7.57
CA ARG A 181 -12.45 0.14 -7.84
C ARG A 181 -11.74 0.36 -6.50
N PHE A 182 -10.51 -0.14 -6.39
CA PHE A 182 -9.70 -0.03 -5.18
C PHE A 182 -8.25 0.32 -5.49
N PHE A 183 -7.52 0.72 -4.46
CA PHE A 183 -6.09 0.94 -4.52
C PHE A 183 -5.38 0.49 -3.24
N LEU A 184 -4.23 -0.16 -3.41
CA LEU A 184 -3.40 -0.72 -2.34
C LEU A 184 -2.16 0.14 -2.09
N GLY A 185 -1.78 0.29 -0.83
CA GLY A 185 -0.59 1.06 -0.44
C GLY A 185 0.10 0.50 0.79
N ALA A 186 1.39 0.80 0.94
CA ALA A 186 2.21 0.35 2.06
C ALA A 186 3.11 1.47 2.55
N SER A 187 3.51 1.41 3.82
CA SER A 187 4.44 2.37 4.41
C SER A 187 5.56 1.68 5.17
N LEU A 188 6.79 2.06 4.85
CA LEU A 188 8.02 1.65 5.53
C LEU A 188 8.25 2.35 6.89
N LYS A 189 7.23 3.02 7.46
CA LYS A 189 7.24 3.77 8.74
C LYS A 189 8.47 3.48 9.62
N GLY A 190 9.27 4.50 9.87
CA GLY A 190 10.46 4.38 10.73
C GLY A 190 11.71 3.86 10.01
N TYR A 191 11.66 3.64 8.70
CA TYR A 191 12.87 3.47 7.90
C TYR A 191 13.86 4.61 8.18
N SER A 192 15.10 4.22 8.45
CA SER A 192 16.23 5.12 8.58
C SER A 192 17.33 4.64 7.65
N ALA A 193 17.91 5.61 6.95
CA ALA A 193 19.06 5.38 6.11
C ALA A 193 20.35 5.53 6.95
N PRO A 194 21.44 4.80 6.61
CA PRO A 194 22.74 5.08 7.19
C PRO A 194 23.13 6.55 6.98
N LEU A 195 23.67 7.21 8.02
CA LEU A 195 24.13 8.60 7.92
C LEU A 195 25.27 8.77 6.88
N THR A 196 25.96 7.68 6.54
CA THR A 196 27.04 7.63 5.55
C THR A 196 26.60 7.87 4.11
N ILE A 197 25.29 7.90 3.84
CA ILE A 197 24.72 8.24 2.52
C ILE A 197 23.98 9.59 2.49
N GLY A 198 24.25 10.41 3.51
CA GLY A 198 23.69 11.76 3.66
C GLY A 198 22.21 11.75 4.08
N PRO A 199 21.44 12.80 3.78
CA PRO A 199 20.04 12.95 4.19
C PRO A 199 19.07 12.11 3.34
N TRP A 200 19.49 10.92 2.88
CA TRP A 200 18.73 10.06 1.96
C TRP A 200 17.28 9.83 2.42
N ALA A 201 17.10 9.40 3.67
CA ALA A 201 15.76 9.15 4.22
C ALA A 201 14.87 10.41 4.29
N SER A 202 15.46 11.61 4.38
CA SER A 202 14.70 12.86 4.33
C SER A 202 14.28 13.20 2.90
N MET A 203 15.14 12.90 1.92
CA MET A 203 14.81 13.13 0.50
C MET A 203 13.72 12.18 0.02
N GLU A 204 13.78 10.91 0.45
CA GLU A 204 12.67 9.97 0.28
C GLU A 204 11.39 10.61 0.82
N LYS A 205 11.32 10.91 2.12
CA LYS A 205 10.10 11.44 2.75
C LYS A 205 9.54 12.68 2.06
N ALA A 206 10.42 13.57 1.57
CA ALA A 206 10.03 14.77 0.84
C ALA A 206 9.40 14.46 -0.52
N ALA A 207 9.88 13.43 -1.23
CA ALA A 207 9.27 13.00 -2.48
C ALA A 207 7.86 12.44 -2.27
N TRP A 208 7.65 11.59 -1.26
CA TRP A 208 6.30 11.13 -0.91
C TRP A 208 5.39 12.28 -0.42
N PHE A 209 5.92 13.27 0.30
CA PHE A 209 5.15 14.47 0.65
C PHE A 209 4.74 15.29 -0.58
N SER A 210 5.62 15.41 -1.59
CA SER A 210 5.34 16.16 -2.82
C SER A 210 4.12 15.64 -3.60
N LEU A 211 3.75 14.37 -3.42
CA LEU A 211 2.54 13.78 -4.01
C LEU A 211 1.24 14.44 -3.52
N ILE A 212 1.28 14.98 -2.30
CA ILE A 212 0.11 15.58 -1.63
C ILE A 212 0.27 17.09 -1.41
N ASP A 213 1.39 17.67 -1.84
CA ASP A 213 1.72 19.09 -1.68
C ASP A 213 1.03 19.93 -2.77
N ASP A 214 -0.30 19.93 -2.73
CA ASP A 214 -1.16 20.71 -3.63
C ASP A 214 -1.59 22.05 -3.00
N GLU A 215 -2.45 22.79 -3.70
CA GLU A 215 -2.97 24.08 -3.22
C GLU A 215 -3.69 23.96 -1.87
N ALA A 216 -4.41 22.87 -1.62
CA ALA A 216 -5.08 22.66 -0.34
C ALA A 216 -4.05 22.44 0.78
N MET A 217 -2.99 21.67 0.52
CA MET A 217 -1.85 21.53 1.44
C MET A 217 -1.20 22.88 1.75
N ALA A 218 -0.93 23.70 0.73
CA ALA A 218 -0.36 25.03 0.90
C ALA A 218 -1.26 25.94 1.76
N MET A 219 -2.59 25.93 1.53
CA MET A 219 -3.55 26.71 2.31
C MET A 219 -3.68 26.25 3.77
N SER A 220 -3.47 24.97 4.05
CA SER A 220 -3.53 24.43 5.41
C SER A 220 -2.40 24.93 6.32
N GLY A 221 -1.28 25.37 5.73
CA GLY A 221 -0.06 25.73 6.45
C GLY A 221 0.67 24.54 7.08
N TYR A 222 0.31 23.30 6.73
CA TYR A 222 1.07 22.12 7.11
C TYR A 222 2.30 21.96 6.22
N THR A 223 3.35 21.36 6.79
CA THR A 223 4.52 20.92 6.05
C THR A 223 4.73 19.43 6.30
N MET A 224 5.71 18.82 5.62
CA MET A 224 6.10 17.43 5.86
C MET A 224 6.35 17.13 7.35
N ASN A 225 6.99 18.04 8.09
CA ASN A 225 7.40 17.81 9.48
C ASN A 225 6.50 18.51 10.51
N ASP A 226 5.91 19.64 10.14
CA ASP A 226 4.92 20.35 10.96
C ASP A 226 3.51 20.00 10.46
N CYS A 227 2.98 18.89 10.96
CA CYS A 227 1.79 18.22 10.46
C CYS A 227 0.87 17.79 11.61
N PRO A 228 -0.40 17.41 11.34
CA PRO A 228 -1.38 17.04 12.36
C PRO A 228 -0.89 15.97 13.35
N GLU A 229 -0.26 14.89 12.86
CA GLU A 229 0.25 13.81 13.72
C GLU A 229 1.30 14.35 14.70
N MET A 230 2.25 15.15 14.22
CA MET A 230 3.25 15.76 15.09
C MET A 230 2.61 16.74 16.11
N ARG A 231 1.67 17.58 15.67
CA ARG A 231 1.04 18.58 16.53
C ARG A 231 0.14 17.98 17.60
N LEU A 232 -0.58 16.91 17.27
CA LEU A 232 -1.58 16.30 18.16
C LEU A 232 -1.01 15.23 19.07
N THR A 233 -0.09 14.40 18.58
CA THR A 233 0.41 13.24 19.33
C THR A 233 1.88 13.37 19.71
N GLY A 234 2.61 14.31 19.12
CA GLY A 234 4.07 14.42 19.25
C GLY A 234 4.83 13.36 18.44
N ASN A 235 4.14 12.50 17.69
CA ASN A 235 4.77 11.48 16.85
C ASN A 235 5.37 12.12 15.60
N ARG A 236 6.65 11.82 15.34
CA ARG A 236 7.38 12.34 14.18
C ARG A 236 7.14 11.50 12.91
N VAL A 237 5.88 11.30 12.56
CA VAL A 237 5.50 10.68 11.28
C VAL A 237 5.34 11.80 10.25
N ALA A 238 6.21 11.81 9.24
CA ALA A 238 6.16 12.80 8.17
C ALA A 238 4.82 12.71 7.41
N PHE A 239 4.24 13.85 7.05
CA PHE A 239 3.05 13.91 6.22
C PHE A 239 3.35 13.31 4.82
N GLY A 240 2.39 12.61 4.21
CA GLY A 240 2.56 11.93 2.92
C GLY A 240 3.29 10.59 3.00
N ASN A 241 3.76 10.15 4.17
CA ASN A 241 4.55 8.91 4.30
C ASN A 241 3.75 7.72 4.87
N CYS A 242 2.44 7.82 4.87
CA CYS A 242 1.52 6.81 5.38
C CYS A 242 1.16 5.81 4.27
N ALA A 243 0.63 4.64 4.62
CA ALA A 243 0.28 3.61 3.64
C ALA A 243 -0.88 4.06 2.73
N GLU A 244 -1.65 5.03 3.20
CA GLU A 244 -2.84 5.61 2.60
C GLU A 244 -2.50 6.65 1.52
N THR A 245 -1.27 7.15 1.42
CA THR A 245 -0.93 8.28 0.53
C THR A 245 -1.30 8.02 -0.93
N TYR A 246 -0.77 6.95 -1.54
CA TYR A 246 -1.15 6.58 -2.91
C TYR A 246 -2.63 6.20 -3.02
N PRO A 247 -3.19 5.33 -2.15
CA PRO A 247 -4.61 5.01 -2.21
C PRO A 247 -5.54 6.22 -2.20
N LEU A 248 -5.31 7.19 -1.32
CA LEU A 248 -6.11 8.43 -1.25
C LEU A 248 -5.89 9.30 -2.49
N LEU A 249 -4.65 9.40 -2.98
CA LEU A 249 -4.33 10.17 -4.19
C LEU A 249 -5.04 9.61 -5.44
N HIS A 250 -5.10 8.29 -5.58
CA HIS A 250 -5.65 7.61 -6.76
C HIS A 250 -7.17 7.43 -6.71
N ILE A 251 -7.75 7.29 -5.52
CA ILE A 251 -9.18 7.10 -5.32
C ILE A 251 -9.81 8.40 -4.84
N LEU A 252 -9.57 8.79 -3.59
CA LEU A 252 -10.27 9.89 -2.93
C LEU A 252 -10.21 11.21 -3.70
N LYS A 253 -9.02 11.63 -4.13
CA LYS A 253 -8.82 12.91 -4.82
C LYS A 253 -9.44 12.95 -6.23
N ARG A 254 -9.78 11.80 -6.81
CA ARG A 254 -10.16 11.66 -8.23
C ARG A 254 -11.59 11.20 -8.46
N THR A 255 -12.34 10.95 -7.40
CA THR A 255 -13.71 10.44 -7.45
C THR A 255 -14.61 11.21 -6.49
N ASP A 256 -15.88 10.84 -6.38
CA ASP A 256 -16.78 11.40 -5.36
C ASP A 256 -16.26 11.01 -3.96
N PRO A 257 -15.72 11.95 -3.17
CA PRO A 257 -15.05 11.64 -1.90
C PRO A 257 -15.98 11.00 -0.86
N ALA A 258 -17.29 11.26 -0.95
CA ALA A 258 -18.27 10.72 -0.01
C ALA A 258 -18.47 9.20 -0.15
N THR A 259 -18.14 8.64 -1.31
CA THR A 259 -18.30 7.22 -1.64
C THR A 259 -17.08 6.37 -1.29
N VAL A 260 -16.00 7.00 -0.84
CA VAL A 260 -14.71 6.35 -0.66
C VAL A 260 -14.57 5.84 0.77
N HIS A 261 -14.17 4.58 0.89
CA HIS A 261 -13.93 3.86 2.13
C HIS A 261 -12.50 3.36 2.15
N GLY A 262 -11.99 3.00 3.33
CA GLY A 262 -10.66 2.40 3.42
C GLY A 262 -10.44 1.62 4.70
N ILE A 263 -9.41 0.76 4.67
CA ILE A 263 -8.97 -0.02 5.81
C ILE A 263 -7.45 -0.04 5.88
N ALA A 264 -6.90 0.17 7.07
CA ALA A 264 -5.47 0.05 7.32
C ALA A 264 -5.16 -1.17 8.19
N LEU A 265 -4.07 -1.88 7.86
CA LEU A 265 -3.60 -3.07 8.56
C LEU A 265 -2.16 -2.87 9.02
N HIS A 266 -1.90 -3.16 10.30
CA HIS A 266 -0.55 -3.15 10.85
C HIS A 266 0.17 -4.47 10.56
N VAL A 267 1.49 -4.44 10.37
CA VAL A 267 2.33 -5.60 10.02
C VAL A 267 2.20 -6.80 10.98
N ARG A 268 1.83 -6.55 12.23
CA ARG A 268 1.54 -7.61 13.21
C ARG A 268 0.39 -8.52 12.77
N GLY A 269 -0.58 -7.96 12.04
CA GLY A 269 -1.70 -8.73 11.50
C GLY A 269 -1.29 -9.77 10.45
N VAL A 270 -0.11 -9.65 9.84
CA VAL A 270 0.36 -10.58 8.81
C VAL A 270 1.50 -11.50 9.28
N ILE A 271 1.70 -11.57 10.59
CA ILE A 271 2.59 -12.57 11.22
C ILE A 271 2.08 -14.00 10.96
N PRO A 272 0.77 -14.31 11.08
CA PRO A 272 0.28 -15.66 10.84
C PRO A 272 0.73 -16.24 9.50
N PRO A 273 1.09 -17.53 9.43
CA PRO A 273 1.56 -18.17 8.21
C PRO A 273 0.45 -18.41 7.18
N ALA A 274 -0.80 -18.50 7.64
CA ALA A 274 -1.99 -18.64 6.80
C ALA A 274 -3.01 -17.52 7.12
N TYR A 275 -3.94 -17.29 6.21
CA TYR A 275 -5.01 -16.33 6.40
C TYR A 275 -6.04 -16.84 7.42
N GLU A 276 -6.42 -15.99 8.38
CA GLU A 276 -7.41 -16.29 9.43
C GLU A 276 -8.80 -15.71 9.03
N ASP A 277 -9.74 -16.57 8.67
CA ASP A 277 -11.08 -16.19 8.17
C ASP A 277 -12.21 -16.36 9.20
N ASN A 278 -11.86 -16.59 10.46
CA ASN A 278 -12.78 -16.77 11.59
C ASN A 278 -13.19 -15.45 12.28
N LEU A 279 -13.15 -14.33 11.54
CA LEU A 279 -13.44 -12.97 12.04
C LEU A 279 -12.66 -12.56 13.30
N SER A 280 -11.56 -13.24 13.60
CA SER A 280 -10.77 -13.03 14.81
C SER A 280 -9.30 -13.28 14.51
N GLY A 281 -8.44 -13.17 15.52
CA GLY A 281 -7.01 -13.37 15.36
C GLY A 281 -6.23 -12.10 15.03
N GLU A 282 -4.99 -12.29 14.58
CA GLU A 282 -4.03 -11.19 14.45
C GLU A 282 -4.45 -10.22 13.35
N ILE A 283 -4.99 -10.69 12.23
CA ILE A 283 -5.42 -9.81 11.13
C ILE A 283 -6.45 -8.79 11.63
N TRP A 284 -7.48 -9.28 12.33
CA TRP A 284 -8.59 -8.47 12.82
C TRP A 284 -8.18 -7.51 13.93
N THR A 285 -7.43 -7.99 14.93
CA THR A 285 -6.96 -7.17 16.06
C THR A 285 -5.90 -6.13 15.64
N ASN A 286 -5.31 -6.29 14.45
CA ASN A 286 -4.31 -5.38 13.91
C ASN A 286 -4.80 -4.40 12.84
N VAL A 287 -6.11 -4.33 12.60
CA VAL A 287 -6.72 -3.22 11.85
C VAL A 287 -6.51 -1.91 12.62
N ARG A 288 -6.24 -0.82 11.91
CA ARG A 288 -5.96 0.49 12.48
C ARG A 288 -6.87 1.57 11.92
N ARG A 289 -7.18 2.53 12.77
CA ARG A 289 -7.72 3.83 12.36
C ARG A 289 -6.67 4.59 11.54
N LEU A 290 -7.14 5.53 10.75
CA LEU A 290 -6.26 6.53 10.15
C LEU A 290 -5.44 7.23 11.25
N CYS A 291 -4.19 7.57 10.92
CA CYS A 291 -3.43 8.51 11.74
C CYS A 291 -3.93 9.94 11.52
N ALA A 292 -3.55 10.88 12.37
CA ALA A 292 -4.05 12.25 12.28
C ALA A 292 -3.69 12.93 10.95
N ASN A 293 -2.54 12.58 10.36
CA ASN A 293 -2.15 13.07 9.03
C ASN A 293 -3.15 12.61 7.95
N CYS A 294 -3.49 11.32 7.93
CA CYS A 294 -4.41 10.78 6.92
C CYS A 294 -5.86 11.21 7.16
N GLU A 295 -6.30 11.34 8.42
CA GLU A 295 -7.62 11.93 8.70
C GLU A 295 -7.72 13.35 8.14
N GLU A 296 -6.68 14.16 8.33
CA GLU A 296 -6.68 15.52 7.81
C GLU A 296 -6.67 15.55 6.29
N LEU A 297 -5.87 14.69 5.65
CA LEU A 297 -5.89 14.58 4.19
C LEU A 297 -7.26 14.18 3.64
N VAL A 298 -7.95 13.25 4.33
CA VAL A 298 -9.33 12.88 3.98
C VAL A 298 -10.27 14.08 4.10
N ARG A 299 -10.19 14.88 5.18
CA ARG A 299 -11.00 16.09 5.35
C ARG A 299 -10.71 17.14 4.27
N MET A 300 -9.43 17.39 4.00
CA MET A 300 -8.99 18.38 3.02
C MET A 300 -9.49 18.06 1.60
N TRP A 301 -9.56 16.77 1.25
CA TRP A 301 -10.08 16.32 -0.04
C TRP A 301 -11.59 15.98 -0.01
N GLY A 302 -12.31 16.43 1.03
CA GLY A 302 -13.77 16.36 1.10
C GLY A 302 -14.35 15.00 1.45
N GLY A 303 -13.51 14.04 1.85
CA GLY A 303 -13.95 12.70 2.26
C GLY A 303 -14.53 12.64 3.67
N HIS A 304 -15.14 11.50 3.99
CA HIS A 304 -15.69 11.23 5.32
C HIS A 304 -14.78 10.31 6.11
N VAL A 305 -14.14 10.82 7.17
CA VAL A 305 -13.23 10.04 8.04
C VAL A 305 -13.92 8.78 8.60
N ALA A 306 -15.22 8.84 8.88
CA ALA A 306 -16.00 7.70 9.35
C ALA A 306 -15.98 6.49 8.40
N ASN A 307 -15.81 6.70 7.09
CA ASN A 307 -15.71 5.62 6.09
C ASN A 307 -14.37 4.85 6.18
N PHE A 308 -13.44 5.32 7.01
CA PHE A 308 -12.14 4.69 7.26
C PHE A 308 -12.00 4.18 8.70
N GLU A 309 -13.06 4.28 9.50
CA GLU A 309 -13.08 3.70 10.83
C GLU A 309 -13.01 2.17 10.72
N PRO A 310 -12.13 1.49 11.48
CA PRO A 310 -12.14 0.04 11.59
C PRO A 310 -13.55 -0.40 11.90
N PHE A 311 -14.04 -1.37 11.12
CA PHE A 311 -15.33 -2.00 11.38
C PHE A 311 -16.54 -1.09 11.15
N ALA A 312 -16.40 0.04 10.44
CA ALA A 312 -17.51 0.91 10.03
C ALA A 312 -18.66 0.14 9.34
N ASP A 313 -18.29 -0.86 8.52
CA ASP A 313 -19.22 -1.73 7.79
C ASP A 313 -19.35 -3.13 8.44
N ALA A 314 -19.00 -3.27 9.72
CA ALA A 314 -18.89 -4.56 10.39
C ALA A 314 -19.91 -4.77 11.51
N ILE A 315 -21.18 -4.45 11.26
CA ILE A 315 -22.30 -4.95 12.07
C ILE A 315 -22.17 -6.48 12.23
N GLY A 316 -21.99 -6.96 13.46
CA GLY A 316 -21.85 -8.39 13.79
C GLY A 316 -20.43 -8.99 13.74
N ALA A 317 -19.36 -8.19 13.74
CA ALA A 317 -17.99 -8.68 13.94
C ALA A 317 -17.73 -8.88 15.44
N PRO A 318 -16.93 -9.88 15.86
CA PRO A 318 -16.58 -10.01 17.26
C PRO A 318 -15.77 -8.79 17.73
N PRO A 319 -15.89 -8.43 19.03
CA PRO A 319 -15.23 -7.25 19.61
C PRO A 319 -13.71 -7.34 19.65
#